data_AF-A0A4R4YV03-F1
#
_entry.id   AF-A0A4R4YV03-F1
#
_cell.length_a   1.000
_cell.length_b   1.000
_cell.length_c   1.000
_cell.angle_alpha   90.00
_cell.angle_beta   90.00
_cell.angle_gamma   90.00
#
_symmetry.space_group_name_H-M   'P 1'
#
loop_
_entity.id
_entity.type
_entity.pdbx_description
1 polymer ?
#
loop_
_entity_poly.entity_id
_entity_poly.type
_entity_poly.pdbx_seq_one_letter_code
_entity_poly.pdbx_strand_id
1 'polypeptide(L)'
;MTTTIVPGTSSGTSPGATPAPDAGGLRLTAHQALTLTGILALCVAVLAFQLDVGLTAVTVAVILSLTSPKANKGAVERVAWPTVLLICGVVTYVGVLQEIGTIDYVGSAVAAIGIPLLVALLICYVGGVVSAFASTVGILGALVPLAVPLLSQGTLGPVAMIAALSVSSAIVDVSPFSTTGALLVANVRGMERDQFYRKLLAYGAAVVAVGPLAAWAVLVAPGWLG
;
A
#
# COMPACT_ATOMS: atom_id res chain seq x y z
N MET A 1 80.28 -2.57 -45.29
CA MET A 1 80.04 -1.59 -44.21
C MET A 1 78.57 -1.67 -43.85
N THR A 2 78.19 -2.48 -42.86
CA THR A 2 78.15 -2.16 -41.42
C THR A 2 76.72 -1.84 -41.00
N THR A 3 76.08 -2.89 -40.48
CA THR A 3 75.09 -2.97 -39.42
C THR A 3 74.91 -1.70 -38.57
N THR A 4 73.64 -1.29 -38.37
CA THR A 4 73.18 -0.89 -37.03
C THR A 4 71.76 -1.41 -36.81
N ILE A 5 71.65 -2.48 -36.02
CA ILE A 5 70.41 -3.00 -35.44
C ILE A 5 70.17 -2.20 -34.17
N VAL A 6 68.96 -1.64 -33.99
CA VAL A 6 68.51 -1.04 -32.72
C VAL A 6 67.65 -2.09 -31.99
N PRO A 7 67.83 -2.32 -30.67
CA PRO A 7 67.06 -3.29 -29.90
C PRO A 7 65.68 -2.74 -29.52
N GLY A 8 64.70 -3.63 -29.43
CA GLY A 8 63.29 -3.28 -29.29
C GLY A 8 62.80 -2.97 -27.87
N THR A 9 61.52 -2.63 -27.80
CA THR A 9 60.63 -2.91 -26.68
C THR A 9 59.23 -3.16 -27.25
N SER A 10 58.83 -4.43 -27.30
CA SER A 10 57.44 -4.81 -27.54
C SER A 10 56.62 -4.34 -26.33
N SER A 11 55.85 -3.28 -26.50
CA SER A 11 54.83 -2.86 -25.55
C SER A 11 53.74 -3.91 -25.51
N GLY A 12 53.87 -4.86 -24.57
CA GLY A 12 52.80 -5.79 -24.22
C GLY A 12 51.58 -4.99 -23.76
N THR A 13 50.63 -4.80 -24.67
CA THR A 13 49.29 -4.31 -24.35
C THR A 13 48.59 -5.44 -23.58
N SER A 14 48.68 -5.41 -22.25
CA SER A 14 47.77 -6.20 -21.42
C SER A 14 46.36 -5.70 -21.70
N PRO A 15 45.40 -6.56 -22.09
CA PRO A 15 44.01 -6.16 -22.21
C PRO A 15 43.55 -5.63 -20.85
N GLY A 16 43.03 -4.40 -20.84
CA GLY A 16 42.59 -3.71 -19.65
C GLY A 16 41.73 -4.62 -18.78
N ALA A 17 42.21 -4.89 -17.57
CA ALA A 17 41.41 -5.46 -16.51
C ALA A 17 40.16 -4.60 -16.37
N THR A 18 39.00 -5.20 -16.62
CA THR A 18 37.71 -4.62 -16.23
C THR A 18 37.81 -4.24 -14.76
N PRO A 19 37.63 -2.97 -14.36
CA PRO A 19 37.67 -2.61 -12.96
C PRO A 19 36.59 -3.44 -12.26
N ALA A 20 37.02 -4.21 -11.26
CA ALA A 20 36.12 -4.92 -10.38
C ALA A 20 35.10 -3.91 -9.81
N PRO A 21 33.81 -4.27 -9.67
CA PRO A 21 32.84 -3.39 -9.04
C PRO A 21 33.37 -3.04 -7.65
N ASP A 22 33.54 -1.75 -7.38
CA ASP A 22 33.96 -1.24 -6.09
C ASP A 22 33.11 -1.90 -5.00
N ALA A 23 33.73 -2.74 -4.18
CA ALA A 23 33.18 -3.26 -2.94
C ALA A 23 33.17 -2.15 -1.88
N GLY A 24 32.63 -0.98 -2.24
CA GLY A 24 32.37 0.13 -1.33
C GLY A 24 31.21 -0.25 -0.43
N GLY A 25 31.49 -0.57 0.83
CA GLY A 25 30.48 -0.85 1.84
C GLY A 25 29.39 0.23 1.87
N LEU A 26 28.15 -0.18 2.14
CA LEU A 26 26.98 0.70 2.26
C LEU A 26 27.25 1.87 3.22
N ARG A 27 27.67 3.02 2.68
CA ARG A 27 27.81 4.26 3.46
C ARG A 27 26.52 5.06 3.34
N LEU A 28 25.84 5.24 4.47
CA LEU A 28 24.67 6.12 4.56
C LEU A 28 25.10 7.55 4.24
N THR A 29 24.44 8.16 3.27
CA THR A 29 24.61 9.59 3.03
C THR A 29 23.98 10.39 4.18
N ALA A 30 24.48 11.59 4.47
CA ALA A 30 23.92 12.44 5.51
C ALA A 30 22.41 12.71 5.29
N HIS A 31 21.99 12.81 4.03
CA HIS A 31 20.58 12.96 3.67
C HIS A 31 19.75 11.71 3.99
N GLN A 32 20.27 10.50 3.68
CA GLN A 32 19.61 9.24 4.06
C GLN A 32 19.49 9.11 5.59
N ALA A 33 20.55 9.42 6.34
CA ALA A 33 20.52 9.40 7.80
C ALA A 33 19.47 10.36 8.38
N LEU A 34 19.33 11.55 7.78
CA LEU A 34 18.30 12.52 8.16
C LEU A 34 16.89 12.01 7.86
N THR A 35 16.66 11.40 6.69
CA THR A 35 15.36 10.81 6.35
C THR A 35 14.98 9.64 7.27
N LEU A 36 15.93 8.78 7.61
CA LEU A 36 15.73 7.68 8.55
C LEU A 36 15.39 8.20 9.95
N THR A 37 16.10 9.24 10.40
CA THR A 37 15.80 9.91 11.67
C THR A 37 14.40 10.53 11.65
N GLY A 38 14.00 11.15 10.55
CA GLY A 38 12.66 11.71 10.37
C GLY A 38 11.56 10.65 10.44
N ILE A 39 11.76 9.51 9.78
CA ILE A 39 10.83 8.37 9.85
C ILE A 39 10.75 7.82 11.28
N LEU A 40 11.89 7.64 11.95
CA LEU A 40 11.91 7.17 13.34
C LEU A 40 11.20 8.15 14.28
N ALA A 41 11.45 9.46 14.12
CA ALA A 41 10.80 10.50 14.89
C ALA A 41 9.28 10.48 14.69
N LEU A 42 8.82 10.33 13.44
CA LEU A 42 7.39 10.16 13.12
C LEU A 42 6.81 8.93 13.83
N CYS A 43 7.46 7.77 13.75
CA CYS A 43 7.00 6.55 14.41
C CYS A 43 6.92 6.72 15.93
N VAL A 44 7.94 7.30 16.56
CA VAL A 44 7.95 7.51 18.01
C VAL A 44 6.88 8.53 18.43
N ALA A 45 6.75 9.63 17.69
CA ALA A 45 5.72 10.65 17.91
C ALA A 45 4.30 10.06 17.86
N VAL A 46 4.01 9.22 16.87
CA VAL A 46 2.68 8.64 16.68
C VAL A 46 2.44 7.48 17.64
N LEU A 47 3.39 6.57 17.82
CA LEU A 47 3.17 5.34 18.60
C LEU A 47 3.33 5.56 20.11
N ALA A 48 4.35 6.30 20.54
CA ALA A 48 4.63 6.52 21.97
C ALA A 48 3.89 7.74 22.51
N PHE A 49 3.84 8.84 21.74
CA PHE A 49 3.20 10.09 22.17
C PHE A 49 1.77 10.27 21.64
N GLN A 50 1.27 9.34 20.81
CA GLN A 50 -0.10 9.37 20.27
C GLN A 50 -0.44 10.69 19.55
N LEU A 51 0.56 11.31 18.91
CA LEU A 51 0.37 12.53 18.13
C LEU A 51 -0.38 12.25 16.82
N ASP A 52 -1.11 13.25 16.32
CA ASP A 52 -1.80 13.17 15.03
C ASP A 52 -0.82 12.84 13.89
N VAL A 53 -1.05 11.71 13.23
CA VAL A 53 -0.15 11.20 12.20
C VAL A 53 -0.04 12.15 11.01
N GLY A 54 -1.14 12.82 10.63
CA GLY A 54 -1.19 13.72 9.49
C GLY A 54 -0.34 14.97 9.71
N LEU A 55 -0.62 15.68 10.81
CA LEU A 55 0.13 16.87 11.21
C LEU A 55 1.61 16.54 11.42
N THR A 56 1.90 15.45 12.13
CA THR A 56 3.28 15.04 12.41
C THR A 56 4.04 14.72 11.12
N ALA A 57 3.41 13.99 10.17
CA ALA A 57 4.02 13.69 8.88
C ALA A 57 4.30 14.96 8.06
N VAL A 58 3.37 15.92 8.03
CA VAL A 58 3.56 17.21 7.36
C VAL A 58 4.70 18.00 8.03
N THR A 59 4.76 18.05 9.36
CA THR A 59 5.84 18.72 10.09
C THR A 59 7.20 18.12 9.76
N VAL A 60 7.33 16.78 9.79
CA VAL A 60 8.57 16.09 9.42
C VAL A 60 8.93 16.38 7.97
N ALA A 61 7.98 16.33 7.04
CA ALA A 61 8.21 16.64 5.63
C ALA A 61 8.69 18.08 5.41
N VAL A 62 8.15 19.05 6.16
CA VAL A 62 8.60 20.46 6.13
C VAL A 62 10.04 20.58 6.64
N ILE A 63 10.36 19.97 7.78
CA ILE A 63 11.72 19.99 8.36
C ILE A 63 12.74 19.39 7.38
N LEU A 64 12.43 18.23 6.80
CA LEU A 64 13.29 17.61 5.78
C LEU A 64 13.43 18.51 4.55
N SER A 65 12.33 19.11 4.08
CA SER A 65 12.35 20.00 2.92
C SER A 65 13.23 21.24 3.13
N LEU A 66 13.24 21.81 4.34
CA LEU A 66 14.08 22.96 4.68
C LEU A 66 15.56 22.62 4.80
N THR A 67 15.90 21.43 5.30
CA THR A 67 17.30 20.99 5.49
C THR A 67 17.96 20.57 4.18
N SER A 68 17.20 20.12 3.18
CA SER A 68 17.75 19.79 1.85
C SER A 68 16.76 20.10 0.72
N PRO A 69 16.54 21.40 0.39
CA PRO A 69 15.53 21.80 -0.60
C PRO A 69 15.77 21.23 -2.00
N LYS A 70 17.05 21.11 -2.40
CA LYS A 70 17.42 20.55 -3.72
C LYS A 70 17.12 19.06 -3.82
N ALA A 71 17.32 18.31 -2.73
CA ALA A 71 17.07 16.86 -2.70
C ALA A 71 15.58 16.54 -2.59
N ASN A 72 14.80 17.40 -1.93
CA ASN A 72 13.37 17.23 -1.70
C ASN A 72 12.49 17.96 -2.73
N LYS A 73 13.08 18.48 -3.80
CA LYS A 73 12.34 19.14 -4.87
C LYS A 73 11.39 18.14 -5.54
N GLY A 74 10.11 18.48 -5.64
CA GLY A 74 9.08 17.61 -6.20
C GLY A 74 8.55 16.54 -5.23
N ALA A 75 8.94 16.56 -3.94
CA ALA A 75 8.42 15.61 -2.95
C ALA A 75 6.88 15.67 -2.82
N VAL A 76 6.30 16.87 -2.94
CA VAL A 76 4.84 17.08 -2.87
C VAL A 76 4.10 16.42 -4.05
N GLU A 77 4.73 16.36 -5.23
CA GLU A 77 4.16 15.71 -6.43
C GLU A 77 4.14 14.19 -6.28
N ARG A 78 4.96 13.64 -5.38
CA ARG A 78 5.00 12.20 -5.06
C ARG A 78 3.93 11.79 -4.05
N VAL A 79 3.20 12.74 -3.45
CA VAL A 79 2.07 12.44 -2.57
C VAL A 79 0.95 11.83 -3.40
N ALA A 80 0.33 10.76 -2.90
CA ALA A 80 -0.79 10.08 -3.54
C ALA A 80 -2.10 10.89 -3.41
N TRP A 81 -2.13 12.09 -3.99
CA TRP A 81 -3.31 12.98 -3.98
C TRP A 81 -4.63 12.31 -4.37
N PRO A 82 -4.69 11.41 -5.36
CA PRO A 82 -5.92 10.69 -5.66
C PRO A 82 -6.46 9.88 -4.48
N THR A 83 -5.58 9.31 -3.65
CA THR A 83 -5.99 8.56 -2.44
C THR A 83 -6.54 9.50 -1.38
N VAL A 84 -5.89 10.63 -1.14
CA VAL A 84 -6.35 11.63 -0.16
C VAL A 84 -7.72 12.19 -0.56
N LEU A 85 -7.88 12.56 -1.83
CA LEU A 85 -9.14 13.08 -2.37
C LEU A 85 -10.26 12.04 -2.31
N LEU A 86 -9.95 10.76 -2.58
CA LEU A 86 -10.92 9.67 -2.47
C LEU A 86 -11.43 9.50 -1.03
N ILE A 87 -10.53 9.42 -0.05
CA ILE A 87 -10.92 9.27 1.37
C ILE A 87 -11.75 10.48 1.79
N CYS A 88 -11.29 11.70 1.47
CA CYS A 88 -12.02 12.93 1.77
C CYS A 88 -13.43 12.91 1.19
N GLY A 89 -13.56 12.62 -0.11
CA GLY A 89 -14.86 12.55 -0.78
C GLY A 89 -15.80 11.50 -0.19
N VAL A 90 -15.29 10.31 0.16
CA VAL A 90 -16.12 9.26 0.77
C VAL A 90 -16.54 9.65 2.19
N VAL A 91 -15.65 10.18 3.02
CA VAL A 91 -16.00 10.63 4.37
C VAL A 91 -17.04 11.75 4.32
N THR A 92 -16.88 12.73 3.41
CA THR A 92 -17.88 13.78 3.19
C THR A 92 -19.20 13.19 2.71
N TYR A 93 -19.20 12.28 1.73
CA TYR A 93 -20.41 11.65 1.21
C TYR A 93 -21.15 10.85 2.29
N VAL A 94 -20.42 10.05 3.08
CA VAL A 94 -20.99 9.32 4.23
C VAL A 94 -21.58 10.31 5.24
N GLY A 95 -20.88 11.40 5.54
CA GLY A 95 -21.40 12.48 6.40
C GLY A 95 -22.71 13.07 5.88
N VAL A 96 -22.81 13.36 4.58
CA VAL A 96 -24.05 13.85 3.95
C VAL A 96 -25.16 12.80 4.06
N LEU A 97 -24.87 11.53 3.76
CA LEU A 97 -25.87 10.45 3.87
C LEU A 97 -26.37 10.26 5.31
N GLN A 98 -25.51 10.49 6.31
CA GLN A 98 -25.89 10.48 7.72
C GLN A 98 -26.78 11.67 8.04
N GLU A 99 -26.41 12.87 7.60
CA GLU A 99 -27.16 14.10 7.86
C GLU A 99 -28.58 14.06 7.27
N ILE A 100 -28.75 13.47 6.08
CA ILE A 100 -30.07 13.30 5.45
C ILE A 100 -30.82 12.03 5.91
N GLY A 101 -30.29 11.29 6.90
CA GLY A 101 -30.93 10.10 7.48
C GLY A 101 -31.01 8.88 6.55
N THR A 102 -30.32 8.90 5.40
CA THR A 102 -30.31 7.75 4.46
C THR A 102 -29.66 6.54 5.11
N ILE A 103 -28.63 6.77 5.91
CA ILE A 103 -27.94 5.71 6.64
C ILE A 103 -28.87 5.01 7.64
N ASP A 104 -29.66 5.77 8.41
CA ASP A 104 -30.61 5.21 9.37
C ASP A 104 -31.77 4.48 8.68
N TYR A 105 -32.23 5.01 7.54
CA TYR A 105 -33.24 4.38 6.70
C TYR A 105 -32.76 3.03 6.14
N VAL A 106 -31.56 2.99 5.54
CA VAL A 106 -30.98 1.74 5.02
C VAL A 106 -30.70 0.76 6.16
N GLY A 107 -30.21 1.26 7.30
CA GLY A 107 -29.94 0.42 8.47
C GLY A 107 -31.20 -0.26 9.01
N SER A 108 -32.27 0.50 9.20
CA SER A 108 -33.57 -0.05 9.62
C SER A 108 -34.19 -0.99 8.59
N ALA A 109 -34.06 -0.70 7.29
CA ALA A 109 -34.53 -1.59 6.22
C ALA A 109 -33.74 -2.92 6.18
N VAL A 110 -32.42 -2.88 6.31
CA VAL A 110 -31.55 -4.06 6.36
C VAL A 110 -31.84 -4.91 7.61
N ALA A 111 -32.07 -4.27 8.76
CA ALA A 111 -32.46 -4.94 9.99
C ALA A 111 -33.84 -5.60 9.86
N ALA A 112 -34.80 -4.94 9.21
CA ALA A 112 -36.14 -5.50 8.97
C ALA A 112 -36.12 -6.70 8.00
N ILE A 113 -35.20 -6.72 7.04
CA ILE A 113 -35.04 -7.81 6.07
C ILE A 113 -34.13 -8.93 6.64
N GLY A 114 -33.39 -8.67 7.73
CA GLY A 114 -32.53 -9.66 8.38
C GLY A 114 -31.25 -9.99 7.57
N ILE A 115 -30.81 -9.09 6.70
CA ILE A 115 -29.62 -9.28 5.83
C ILE A 115 -28.34 -8.47 6.20
N PRO A 116 -28.05 -8.07 7.47
CA PRO A 116 -26.79 -7.39 7.82
C PRO A 116 -25.54 -8.15 7.37
N LEU A 117 -25.59 -9.48 7.45
CA LEU A 117 -24.55 -10.39 7.00
C LEU A 117 -24.21 -10.22 5.51
N LEU A 118 -25.22 -10.01 4.66
CA LEU A 118 -25.01 -9.78 3.23
C LEU A 118 -24.38 -8.41 2.97
N VAL A 119 -24.79 -7.37 3.70
CA VAL A 119 -24.20 -6.03 3.58
C VAL A 119 -22.73 -6.05 4.00
N ALA A 120 -22.40 -6.75 5.08
CA ALA A 120 -21.01 -6.97 5.51
C ALA A 120 -20.18 -7.69 4.43
N LEU A 121 -20.74 -8.71 3.79
CA LEU A 121 -20.10 -9.42 2.68
C LEU A 121 -19.85 -8.49 1.49
N LEU A 122 -20.84 -7.66 1.12
CA LEU A 122 -20.70 -6.69 0.04
C LEU A 122 -19.60 -5.66 0.34
N ILE A 123 -19.52 -5.14 1.57
CA ILE A 123 -18.45 -4.23 1.99
C ILE A 123 -17.08 -4.92 1.87
N CYS A 124 -16.96 -6.19 2.25
CA CYS A 124 -15.71 -6.96 2.08
C CYS A 124 -15.33 -7.10 0.59
N TYR A 125 -16.30 -7.39 -0.28
CA TYR A 125 -16.07 -7.49 -1.73
C TYR A 125 -15.70 -6.17 -2.36
N VAL A 126 -16.37 -5.07 -2.01
CA VAL A 126 -15.98 -3.73 -2.48
C VAL A 126 -14.55 -3.42 -2.00
N GLY A 127 -14.23 -3.76 -0.75
CA GLY A 127 -12.88 -3.66 -0.20
C GLY A 127 -11.85 -4.42 -1.04
N GLY A 128 -12.08 -5.71 -1.30
CA GLY A 128 -11.17 -6.56 -2.05
C GLY A 128 -11.05 -6.18 -3.53
N VAL A 129 -12.16 -5.91 -4.22
CA VAL A 129 -12.13 -5.55 -5.65
C VAL A 129 -11.41 -4.22 -5.87
N VAL A 130 -11.76 -3.19 -5.09
CA VAL A 130 -11.17 -1.86 -5.29
C VAL A 130 -9.72 -1.84 -4.80
N SER A 131 -9.39 -2.54 -3.70
CA SER A 131 -8.01 -2.64 -3.21
C SER A 131 -7.07 -3.31 -4.23
N ALA A 132 -7.58 -4.22 -5.07
CA ALA A 132 -6.79 -4.86 -6.13
C ALA A 132 -6.12 -3.89 -7.11
N PHE A 133 -6.66 -2.67 -7.24
CA PHE A 133 -6.22 -1.64 -8.18
C PHE A 133 -5.84 -0.32 -7.50
N ALA A 134 -6.07 -0.20 -6.19
CA ALA A 134 -5.95 1.05 -5.46
C ALA A 134 -5.02 0.89 -4.24
N SER A 135 -5.18 1.78 -3.26
CA SER A 135 -4.46 1.71 -2.00
C SER A 135 -5.29 1.00 -0.94
N THR A 136 -4.79 -0.09 -0.38
CA THR A 136 -5.39 -0.80 0.77
C THR A 136 -5.76 0.18 1.89
N VAL A 137 -4.85 1.10 2.24
CA VAL A 137 -5.07 2.12 3.28
C VAL A 137 -6.16 3.10 2.88
N GLY A 138 -6.19 3.52 1.60
CA GLY A 138 -7.23 4.41 1.08
C GLY A 138 -8.62 3.78 1.14
N ILE A 139 -8.72 2.50 0.78
CA ILE A 139 -9.96 1.75 0.80
C ILE A 139 -10.45 1.52 2.23
N LEU A 140 -9.55 1.21 3.17
CA LEU A 140 -9.92 1.13 4.58
C LEU A 140 -10.39 2.48 5.13
N GLY A 141 -9.70 3.57 4.80
CA GLY A 141 -10.12 4.92 5.19
C GLY A 141 -11.51 5.30 4.67
N ALA A 142 -11.89 4.79 3.50
CA ALA A 142 -13.19 5.03 2.88
C ALA A 142 -14.30 4.11 3.41
N LEU A 143 -14.03 2.80 3.55
CA LEU A 143 -15.06 1.80 3.87
C LEU A 143 -15.31 1.62 5.37
N VAL A 144 -14.34 1.94 6.23
CA VAL A 144 -14.54 1.85 7.69
C VAL A 144 -15.64 2.80 8.19
N PRO A 145 -15.65 4.11 7.83
CA PRO A 145 -16.77 5.00 8.19
C PRO A 145 -18.12 4.53 7.66
N LEU A 146 -18.13 3.88 6.49
CA LEU A 146 -19.34 3.30 5.90
C LEU A 146 -19.84 2.07 6.67
N ALA A 147 -18.93 1.30 7.30
CA ALA A 147 -19.29 0.16 8.13
C ALA A 147 -19.82 0.58 9.52
N VAL A 148 -19.43 1.75 10.06
CA VAL A 148 -19.85 2.21 11.40
C VAL A 148 -21.37 2.18 11.60
N PRO A 149 -22.22 2.66 10.67
CA PRO A 149 -23.67 2.59 10.84
C PRO A 149 -24.29 1.21 10.70
N LEU A 150 -23.60 0.28 10.02
CA LEU A 150 -24.00 -1.13 10.01
C LEU A 150 -23.72 -1.74 11.39
N LEU A 151 -22.58 -1.38 11.99
CA LEU A 151 -22.12 -1.86 13.29
C LEU A 151 -22.92 -1.29 14.47
N SER A 152 -23.39 -0.04 14.38
CA SER A 152 -24.18 0.60 15.44
C SER A 152 -25.53 -0.08 15.71
N GLN A 153 -25.98 -0.96 14.81
CA GLN A 153 -27.19 -1.78 14.99
C GLN A 153 -26.98 -2.95 15.96
N GLY A 154 -25.74 -3.27 16.33
CA GLY A 154 -25.41 -4.32 17.31
C GLY A 154 -25.55 -5.76 16.80
N THR A 155 -25.85 -5.96 15.51
CA THR A 155 -26.01 -7.30 14.91
C THR A 155 -24.69 -7.95 14.49
N LEU A 156 -23.63 -7.15 14.34
CA LEU A 156 -22.31 -7.60 13.89
C LEU A 156 -21.23 -7.08 14.84
N GLY A 157 -20.23 -7.91 15.14
CA GLY A 157 -19.07 -7.52 15.94
C GLY A 157 -18.22 -6.47 15.21
N PRO A 158 -17.96 -5.29 15.80
CA PRO A 158 -17.12 -4.25 15.19
C PRO A 158 -15.72 -4.77 14.84
N VAL A 159 -15.11 -5.52 15.76
CA VAL A 159 -13.77 -6.09 15.55
C VAL A 159 -13.79 -7.10 14.41
N ALA A 160 -14.77 -8.01 14.38
CA ALA A 160 -14.95 -9.00 13.33
C ALA A 160 -15.08 -8.36 11.93
N MET A 161 -15.91 -7.32 11.82
CA MET A 161 -16.16 -6.64 10.55
C MET A 161 -14.93 -5.90 10.03
N ILE A 162 -14.25 -5.14 10.90
CA ILE A 162 -13.07 -4.38 10.52
C ILE A 162 -11.92 -5.35 10.18
N ALA A 163 -11.74 -6.42 10.95
CA ALA A 163 -10.76 -7.46 10.64
C ALA A 163 -11.05 -8.14 9.29
N ALA A 164 -12.30 -8.51 9.02
CA ALA A 164 -12.71 -9.11 7.75
C ALA A 164 -12.45 -8.18 6.57
N LEU A 165 -12.79 -6.90 6.72
CA LEU A 165 -12.52 -5.88 5.71
C LEU A 165 -11.02 -5.69 5.49
N SER A 166 -10.22 -5.63 6.55
CA SER A 166 -8.76 -5.54 6.47
C SER A 166 -8.14 -6.74 5.75
N VAL A 167 -8.57 -7.96 6.08
CA VAL A 167 -8.08 -9.18 5.41
C VAL A 167 -8.52 -9.20 3.94
N SER A 168 -9.79 -8.88 3.65
CA SER A 168 -10.33 -8.82 2.29
C SER A 168 -9.57 -7.82 1.41
N SER A 169 -9.21 -6.67 1.98
CA SER A 169 -8.48 -5.60 1.31
C SER A 169 -6.97 -5.90 1.16
N ALA A 170 -6.36 -6.62 2.10
CA ALA A 170 -4.92 -6.92 2.07
C ALA A 170 -4.57 -8.17 1.26
N ILE A 171 -5.41 -9.22 1.28
CA ILE A 171 -5.09 -10.49 0.61
C ILE A 171 -4.95 -10.33 -0.90
N VAL A 172 -5.60 -9.31 -1.48
CA VAL A 172 -5.58 -9.00 -2.90
C VAL A 172 -4.32 -8.25 -3.35
N ASP A 173 -3.43 -7.83 -2.44
CA ASP A 173 -2.16 -7.15 -2.77
C ASP A 173 -1.18 -8.01 -3.61
N VAL A 174 -1.50 -9.29 -3.80
CA VAL A 174 -0.85 -10.18 -4.78
C VAL A 174 -1.18 -9.83 -6.23
N SER A 175 -2.17 -8.96 -6.46
CA SER A 175 -2.56 -8.44 -7.77
C SER A 175 -1.38 -7.79 -8.50
N PRO A 176 -1.25 -7.96 -9.83
CA PRO A 176 -0.18 -7.35 -10.60
C PRO A 176 -0.22 -5.81 -10.63
N PHE A 177 -1.30 -5.20 -10.15
CA PHE A 177 -1.45 -3.75 -10.05
C PHE A 177 -1.01 -3.18 -8.70
N SER A 178 -0.82 -4.02 -7.68
CA SER A 178 -0.26 -3.59 -6.39
C SER A 178 1.26 -3.49 -6.47
N THR A 179 1.86 -2.71 -5.57
CA THR A 179 3.32 -2.57 -5.44
C THR A 179 4.01 -3.93 -5.31
N THR A 180 3.43 -4.84 -4.51
CA THR A 180 3.98 -6.18 -4.28
C THR A 180 3.91 -7.03 -5.56
N GLY A 181 2.78 -7.04 -6.26
CA GLY A 181 2.63 -7.77 -7.51
C GLY A 181 3.48 -7.21 -8.66
N ALA A 182 3.64 -5.89 -8.74
CA ALA A 182 4.52 -5.26 -9.73
C ALA A 182 5.99 -5.68 -9.54
N LEU A 183 6.45 -5.78 -8.29
CA LEU A 183 7.79 -6.28 -7.95
C LEU A 183 7.96 -7.76 -8.33
N LEU A 184 6.94 -8.59 -8.13
CA LEU A 184 6.95 -9.99 -8.55
C LEU A 184 7.10 -10.12 -10.07
N VAL A 185 6.34 -9.32 -10.84
CA VAL A 185 6.42 -9.31 -12.31
C VAL A 185 7.78 -8.79 -12.79
N ALA A 186 8.35 -7.80 -12.12
CA ALA A 186 9.65 -7.21 -12.48
C ALA A 186 10.83 -8.14 -12.17
N ASN A 187 10.72 -9.02 -11.17
CA ASN A 187 11.80 -9.91 -10.71
C ASN A 187 11.63 -11.37 -11.14
N VAL A 188 10.66 -11.68 -12.00
CA VAL A 188 10.44 -13.05 -12.47
C VAL A 188 11.68 -13.59 -13.19
N ARG A 189 12.10 -14.81 -12.82
CA ARG A 189 13.20 -15.54 -13.47
C ARG A 189 12.68 -16.89 -13.96
N GLY A 190 13.13 -17.33 -15.13
CA GLY A 190 12.75 -18.64 -15.68
C GLY A 190 11.33 -18.71 -16.27
N MET A 191 10.62 -17.59 -16.36
CA MET A 191 9.35 -17.48 -17.09
C MET A 191 9.32 -16.16 -17.86
N GLU A 192 8.67 -16.17 -19.01
CA GLU A 192 8.44 -14.98 -19.82
C GLU A 192 7.45 -14.04 -19.11
N ARG A 193 7.70 -12.73 -19.17
CA ARG A 193 7.07 -11.72 -18.31
C ARG A 193 5.56 -11.61 -18.56
N ASP A 194 5.13 -11.67 -19.82
CA ASP A 194 3.72 -11.56 -20.19
C ASP A 194 2.93 -12.79 -19.75
N GLN A 195 3.53 -13.97 -19.84
CA GLN A 195 2.95 -15.21 -19.31
C GLN A 195 2.80 -15.17 -17.79
N PHE A 196 3.82 -14.69 -17.07
CA PHE A 196 3.73 -14.52 -15.62
C PHE A 196 2.67 -13.49 -15.22
N TYR A 197 2.61 -12.35 -15.94
CA TYR A 197 1.59 -11.33 -15.73
C TYR A 197 0.17 -11.86 -15.91
N ARG A 198 -0.11 -12.64 -16.97
CA ARG A 198 -1.43 -13.27 -17.18
C ARG A 198 -1.79 -14.26 -16.08
N LYS A 199 -0.83 -15.06 -15.60
CA LYS A 199 -1.03 -15.97 -14.47
C LYS A 199 -1.31 -15.20 -13.18
N LEU A 200 -0.60 -14.10 -12.93
CA LEU A 200 -0.80 -13.27 -11.76
C LEU A 200 -2.15 -12.53 -11.81
N LEU A 201 -2.62 -12.12 -12.98
CA LEU A 201 -3.98 -11.60 -13.18
C LEU A 201 -5.04 -12.65 -12.85
N ALA A 202 -4.91 -13.87 -13.38
CA ALA A 202 -5.86 -14.95 -13.10
C ALA A 202 -5.88 -15.32 -11.61
N TYR A 203 -4.70 -15.38 -10.99
CA TYR A 203 -4.54 -15.60 -9.56
C TYR A 203 -5.18 -14.48 -8.75
N GLY A 204 -4.91 -13.22 -9.08
CA GLY A 204 -5.51 -12.05 -8.43
C GLY A 204 -7.04 -12.06 -8.53
N ALA A 205 -7.60 -12.38 -9.70
CA ALA A 205 -9.04 -12.50 -9.89
C ALA A 205 -9.66 -13.62 -9.02
N ALA A 206 -8.98 -14.78 -8.92
CA ALA A 206 -9.41 -15.86 -8.04
C ALA A 206 -9.37 -15.45 -6.56
N VAL A 207 -8.33 -14.73 -6.15
CA VAL A 207 -8.18 -14.20 -4.78
C VAL A 207 -9.25 -13.16 -4.46
N VAL A 208 -9.61 -12.28 -5.40
CA VAL A 208 -10.73 -11.33 -5.25
C VAL A 208 -12.07 -12.04 -5.11
N ALA A 209 -12.27 -13.15 -5.85
CA ALA A 209 -13.50 -13.91 -5.79
C ALA A 209 -13.64 -14.71 -4.49
N VAL A 210 -12.55 -15.28 -3.96
CA VAL A 210 -12.61 -16.20 -2.81
C VAL A 210 -12.23 -15.53 -1.49
N GLY A 211 -11.26 -14.62 -1.52
CA GLY A 211 -10.66 -13.99 -0.34
C GLY A 211 -11.67 -13.25 0.54
N PRO A 212 -12.44 -12.29 -0.01
CA PRO A 212 -13.47 -11.58 0.75
C PRO A 212 -14.54 -12.50 1.33
N LEU A 213 -14.97 -13.50 0.55
CA LEU A 213 -15.94 -14.49 1.01
C LEU A 213 -15.38 -15.32 2.18
N ALA A 214 -14.13 -15.78 2.09
CA ALA A 214 -13.48 -16.54 3.14
C ALA A 214 -13.27 -15.70 4.40
N ALA A 215 -12.79 -14.46 4.27
CA ALA A 215 -12.61 -13.55 5.39
C ALA A 215 -13.93 -13.28 6.12
N TRP A 216 -14.99 -12.99 5.37
CA TRP A 216 -16.33 -12.81 5.92
C TRP A 216 -16.86 -14.09 6.58
N ALA A 217 -16.72 -15.25 5.92
CA ALA A 217 -17.26 -16.53 6.41
C ALA A 217 -16.56 -17.01 7.70
N VAL A 218 -15.28 -16.67 7.88
CA VAL A 218 -14.50 -17.05 9.06
C VAL A 218 -14.66 -16.03 10.19
N LEU A 219 -14.68 -14.73 9.88
CA LEU A 219 -14.62 -13.70 10.92
C LEU A 219 -16.00 -13.15 11.29
N VAL A 220 -16.87 -12.92 10.30
CA VAL A 220 -18.15 -12.23 10.50
C VAL A 220 -19.30 -13.23 10.67
N ALA A 221 -19.43 -14.21 9.77
CA ALA A 221 -20.54 -15.16 9.78
C ALA A 221 -20.69 -15.97 11.08
N PRO A 222 -19.61 -16.40 11.78
CA PRO A 222 -19.76 -17.21 12.99
C PRO A 222 -20.11 -16.39 14.25
N GLY A 223 -19.97 -15.05 14.22
CA GLY A 223 -20.32 -14.17 15.34
C GLY A 223 -19.46 -14.31 16.61
N TRP A 224 -18.44 -15.16 16.61
CA TRP A 224 -17.53 -15.42 17.74
C TRP A 224 -16.59 -14.27 18.15
N LEU A 225 -16.44 -13.25 17.30
CA LEU A 225 -15.58 -12.06 17.51
C LEU A 225 -16.43 -10.81 17.87
N GLY A 226 -17.54 -11.03 18.57
CA GLY A 226 -18.49 -10.00 19.03
C GLY A 226 -18.03 -9.26 20.27
#